data_AF-A0A2V2EXV9-F1
#
_entry.id   AF-A0A2V2EXV9-F1
#
_cell.length_a   1.000
_cell.length_b   1.000
_cell.length_c   1.000
_cell.angle_alpha   90.00
_cell.angle_beta   90.00
_cell.angle_gamma   90.00
#
_symmetry.space_group_name_H-M   'P 1'
#
loop_
_entity.id
_entity.type
_entity.pdbx_description
1 polymer ?
#
loop_
_entity_poly.entity_id
_entity_poly.type
_entity_poly.pdbx_seq_one_letter_code
_entity_poly.pdbx_strand_id
1 'polypeptide(L)'
;MKKCKVYSDGSHYIAIRPTEGSSGPRRRPPPEEPIEVEEEILPSDEPLTSCLEAMDAAPEFQQEEAEGSERAAELAVEPNQAISIVAKRRRISTKADEFLKWYRESYGMRPEDQYDFIASKLAPYFRSERELYRYLDYKMDCKKRAEITRRIRCLRRAALHGLSYFATFTYDSKKVTEKQFEKRLLTALSNLASRKGWKYMGTWERGEDTARLHFHAILYIPEDKMTGKMEQKREYDVKKKRMVEYTENTFFQDRFGRNSFEVIDGTALTIGTAVSYIIKYIEKSGGRIICSRGMKTFIETDVDNKDVVTRLREDDDKKYILFDDFKVYLDGQELGTVTPGVLACAKMVN
;
A
#
# COMPACT_ATOMS: atom_id res chain seq x y z
N MET A 1 0.39 -35.92 -2.85
CA MET A 1 -0.45 -34.96 -3.62
C MET A 1 0.44 -34.24 -4.62
N LYS A 2 0.00 -34.02 -5.87
CA LYS A 2 0.82 -33.39 -6.92
C LYS A 2 0.47 -31.92 -7.15
N LYS A 3 1.46 -31.10 -7.53
CA LYS A 3 1.34 -29.67 -7.89
C LYS A 3 0.58 -28.83 -6.87
N CYS A 4 0.82 -29.06 -5.58
CA CYS A 4 0.17 -28.32 -4.51
C CYS A 4 0.73 -26.91 -4.39
N LYS A 5 -0.12 -25.95 -4.01
CA LYS A 5 0.33 -24.62 -3.60
C LYS A 5 0.55 -24.59 -2.11
N VAL A 6 1.77 -24.38 -1.65
CA VAL A 6 2.13 -24.30 -0.24
C VAL A 6 2.39 -22.85 0.14
N TYR A 7 1.83 -22.37 1.25
CA TYR A 7 2.16 -21.07 1.84
C TYR A 7 2.54 -21.23 3.31
N SER A 8 3.35 -20.30 3.82
CA SER A 8 3.54 -20.13 5.26
C SER A 8 2.56 -19.08 5.77
N ASP A 9 1.87 -19.35 6.87
CA ASP A 9 1.06 -18.34 7.57
C ASP A 9 1.84 -17.59 8.67
N GLY A 10 3.14 -17.87 8.79
CA GLY A 10 4.03 -17.37 9.84
C GLY A 10 4.23 -18.35 10.99
N SER A 11 3.35 -19.34 11.14
CA SER A 11 3.46 -20.38 12.17
C SER A 11 3.65 -21.78 11.57
N HIS A 12 2.87 -22.13 10.56
CA HIS A 12 2.88 -23.43 9.92
C HIS A 12 2.88 -23.31 8.40
N TYR A 13 3.26 -24.38 7.72
CA TYR A 13 3.07 -24.53 6.29
C TYR A 13 1.72 -25.17 5.99
N ILE A 14 0.99 -24.59 5.04
CA ILE A 14 -0.32 -25.07 4.61
C ILE A 14 -0.27 -25.36 3.11
N ALA A 15 -0.50 -26.62 2.75
CA ALA A 15 -0.68 -27.07 1.38
C ALA A 15 -2.13 -26.91 0.93
N ILE A 16 -2.33 -26.35 -0.25
CA ILE A 16 -3.59 -26.29 -0.97
C ILE A 16 -3.51 -27.29 -2.13
N ARG A 17 -4.35 -28.31 -2.09
CA ARG A 17 -4.52 -29.26 -3.18
C ARG A 17 -5.13 -28.55 -4.41
N PRO A 18 -4.66 -28.80 -5.63
CA PRO A 18 -5.33 -28.35 -6.85
C PRO A 18 -6.78 -28.86 -6.88
N THR A 19 -7.71 -27.99 -7.26
CA THR A 19 -9.10 -28.42 -7.47
C THR A 19 -9.25 -28.95 -8.89
N GLU A 20 -9.83 -30.13 -9.04
CA GLU A 20 -10.18 -30.72 -10.33
C GLU A 20 -11.45 -30.01 -10.83
N GLY A 21 -11.28 -28.83 -11.42
CA GLY A 21 -12.39 -28.06 -11.96
C GLY A 21 -11.90 -26.82 -12.70
N SER A 22 -12.54 -26.53 -13.83
CA SER A 22 -12.38 -25.25 -14.53
C SER A 22 -12.88 -24.13 -13.63
N SER A 23 -11.97 -23.41 -12.97
CA SER A 23 -12.29 -22.09 -12.43
C SER A 23 -12.46 -21.16 -13.62
N GLY A 24 -13.68 -21.07 -14.15
CA GLY A 24 -14.00 -20.20 -15.27
C GLY A 24 -13.50 -18.77 -15.03
N PRO A 25 -13.31 -17.97 -16.10
CA PRO A 25 -12.80 -16.61 -15.98
C PRO A 25 -13.61 -15.82 -14.97
N ARG A 26 -12.93 -15.18 -14.01
CA ARG A 26 -13.59 -14.31 -13.03
C ARG A 26 -14.36 -13.23 -13.79
N ARG A 27 -15.68 -13.23 -13.68
CA ARG A 27 -16.53 -12.19 -14.26
C ARG A 27 -16.15 -10.85 -13.62
N ARG A 28 -15.86 -9.85 -14.45
CA ARG A 28 -15.70 -8.48 -13.96
C ARG A 28 -17.07 -8.00 -13.51
N PRO A 29 -17.18 -7.28 -12.37
CA PRO A 29 -18.43 -6.62 -12.04
C PRO A 29 -18.80 -5.64 -13.16
N PRO A 30 -20.09 -5.46 -13.46
CA PRO A 30 -20.54 -4.48 -14.44
C PRO A 30 -20.07 -3.06 -14.03
N PRO A 31 -19.75 -2.19 -15.00
CA PRO A 31 -19.38 -0.81 -14.73
C PRO A 31 -20.53 -0.08 -14.02
N GLU A 32 -20.20 0.75 -13.03
CA GLU A 32 -21.19 1.56 -12.31
C GLU A 32 -21.56 2.81 -13.13
N GLU A 33 -22.81 3.25 -12.99
CA GLU A 33 -23.33 4.44 -13.68
C GLU A 33 -22.67 5.72 -13.14
N PRO A 34 -22.33 6.69 -14.02
CA PRO A 34 -21.78 7.97 -13.61
C PRO A 34 -22.85 8.82 -12.90
N ILE A 35 -22.41 9.62 -11.93
CA ILE A 35 -23.23 10.55 -11.15
C ILE A 35 -22.61 11.94 -11.21
N GLU A 36 -23.47 12.95 -11.23
CA GLU A 36 -23.09 14.34 -11.03
C GLU A 36 -22.98 14.65 -9.53
N VAL A 37 -21.79 15.08 -9.12
CA VAL A 37 -21.51 15.51 -7.75
C VAL A 37 -21.33 17.02 -7.73
N GLU A 38 -22.12 17.70 -6.90
CA GLU A 38 -21.95 19.12 -6.61
C GLU A 38 -20.95 19.27 -5.45
N GLU A 39 -19.85 19.98 -5.69
CA GLU A 39 -18.90 20.36 -4.62
C GLU A 39 -19.11 21.82 -4.23
N GLU A 40 -19.30 22.06 -2.93
CA GLU A 40 -19.33 23.40 -2.34
C GLU A 40 -17.90 23.83 -1.99
N ILE A 41 -17.45 24.96 -2.53
CA ILE A 41 -16.15 25.55 -2.19
C ILE A 41 -16.37 26.47 -0.99
N LEU A 42 -15.71 26.18 0.13
CA LEU A 42 -15.48 27.16 1.19
C LEU A 42 -14.44 28.17 0.67
N PRO A 43 -14.70 29.48 0.72
CA PRO A 43 -13.72 30.47 0.31
C PRO A 43 -12.51 30.37 1.25
N SER A 44 -11.41 29.83 0.76
CA SER A 44 -10.12 29.97 1.40
C SER A 44 -9.56 31.34 1.02
N ASP A 45 -9.44 32.23 2.00
CA ASP A 45 -8.66 33.47 1.87
C ASP A 45 -7.21 33.08 1.58
N GLU A 46 -6.77 33.07 0.32
CA GLU A 46 -5.39 33.27 -0.14
C GLU A 46 -5.38 33.40 -1.68
N PRO A 47 -4.80 34.47 -2.25
CA PRO A 47 -4.84 34.70 -3.69
C PRO A 47 -3.89 33.74 -4.42
N LEU A 48 -4.47 32.98 -5.35
CA LEU A 48 -3.78 32.10 -6.29
C LEU A 48 -3.01 32.93 -7.32
N THR A 49 -1.76 33.28 -7.02
CA THR A 49 -0.80 33.75 -8.03
C THR A 49 0.24 32.66 -8.27
N SER A 50 0.46 32.37 -9.55
CA SER A 50 1.44 31.45 -10.13
C SER A 50 1.07 29.96 -10.15
N CYS A 51 0.48 29.53 -11.27
CA CYS A 51 0.64 28.19 -11.87
C CYS A 51 0.11 28.22 -13.32
N LEU A 52 0.58 29.18 -14.13
CA LEU A 52 0.36 29.22 -15.57
C LEU A 52 1.68 29.48 -16.31
N GLU A 53 2.74 28.76 -15.96
CA GLU A 53 3.93 28.68 -16.82
C GLU A 53 4.57 27.30 -16.67
N ALA A 54 4.20 26.38 -17.58
CA ALA A 54 5.06 25.30 -18.08
C ALA A 54 4.27 24.35 -19.00
N MET A 55 3.70 24.88 -20.09
CA MET A 55 3.47 24.09 -21.30
C MET A 55 3.72 25.00 -22.50
N ASP A 56 4.95 25.02 -22.99
CA ASP A 56 5.17 24.73 -24.41
C ASP A 56 6.66 24.60 -24.76
N ALA A 57 6.98 23.49 -25.41
CA ALA A 57 8.23 23.25 -26.10
C ALA A 57 7.96 22.34 -27.30
N ALA A 58 7.54 22.94 -28.43
CA ALA A 58 7.93 22.57 -29.80
C ALA A 58 7.27 23.52 -30.83
N PRO A 59 7.88 23.76 -32.01
CA PRO A 59 7.94 25.10 -32.60
C PRO A 59 7.04 25.35 -33.82
N GLU A 60 6.77 26.67 -33.99
CA GLU A 60 6.49 27.51 -35.17
C GLU A 60 6.08 26.88 -36.53
N PHE A 61 5.00 27.43 -37.13
CA PHE A 61 5.06 28.07 -38.47
C PHE A 61 3.78 28.90 -38.80
N GLN A 62 3.99 30.21 -38.93
CA GLN A 62 3.38 31.28 -39.77
C GLN A 62 1.91 31.20 -40.26
N GLN A 63 1.11 32.24 -39.95
CA GLN A 63 0.63 33.25 -40.93
C GLN A 63 -0.18 34.43 -40.30
N GLU A 64 0.33 35.64 -40.58
CA GLU A 64 -0.21 37.01 -40.78
C GLU A 64 -1.60 37.49 -40.29
N GLU A 65 -1.53 38.66 -39.61
CA GLU A 65 -2.23 39.96 -39.82
C GLU A 65 -3.78 40.06 -39.78
N ALA A 66 -4.30 40.88 -38.86
CA ALA A 66 -4.90 42.20 -39.18
C ALA A 66 -5.64 42.84 -37.97
N GLU A 67 -5.09 43.98 -37.53
CA GLU A 67 -5.70 45.25 -37.11
C GLU A 67 -7.05 45.34 -36.37
N GLY A 68 -7.06 46.16 -35.31
CA GLY A 68 -8.09 47.20 -35.20
C GLY A 68 -8.61 47.59 -33.82
N SER A 69 -8.08 48.72 -33.32
CA SER A 69 -8.75 49.76 -32.53
C SER A 69 -8.82 49.64 -31.00
N GLU A 70 -7.95 50.44 -30.41
CA GLU A 70 -8.00 51.04 -29.07
C GLU A 70 -9.32 51.77 -28.79
N ARG A 71 -9.81 51.69 -27.55
CA ARG A 71 -10.27 52.86 -26.80
C ARG A 71 -10.33 52.59 -25.30
N ALA A 72 -9.40 53.22 -24.59
CA ALA A 72 -9.44 53.39 -23.16
C ALA A 72 -10.61 54.30 -22.76
N ALA A 73 -11.39 53.87 -21.77
CA ALA A 73 -12.21 54.76 -20.95
C ALA A 73 -12.25 54.19 -19.53
N GLU A 74 -11.38 54.75 -18.68
CA GLU A 74 -11.45 54.62 -17.24
C GLU A 74 -12.77 55.24 -16.74
N LEU A 75 -13.53 54.49 -15.95
CA LEU A 75 -14.50 55.05 -15.02
C LEU A 75 -14.47 54.21 -13.74
N ALA A 76 -14.14 54.93 -12.66
CA ALA A 76 -13.90 54.43 -11.33
C ALA A 76 -15.15 53.83 -10.66
N VAL A 77 -14.85 52.96 -9.71
CA VAL A 77 -15.69 52.09 -8.87
C VAL A 77 -16.62 52.87 -7.95
N GLU A 78 -17.81 52.33 -7.69
CA GLU A 78 -18.43 52.36 -6.35
C GLU A 78 -18.95 50.95 -5.98
N PRO A 79 -18.86 50.53 -4.70
CA PRO A 79 -18.87 49.13 -4.28
C PRO A 79 -20.23 48.66 -3.72
N ASN A 80 -20.28 47.36 -3.39
CA ASN A 80 -21.30 46.65 -2.61
C ASN A 80 -22.58 46.20 -3.33
N GLN A 81 -22.58 44.93 -3.72
CA GLN A 81 -23.48 43.95 -3.11
C GLN A 81 -22.78 42.59 -3.10
N ALA A 82 -22.30 42.20 -1.93
CA ALA A 82 -21.80 40.86 -1.66
C ALA A 82 -22.95 39.85 -1.74
N ILE A 83 -23.17 39.29 -2.92
CA ILE A 83 -23.83 37.98 -3.04
C ILE A 83 -22.69 36.97 -3.06
N SER A 84 -22.49 36.27 -1.95
CA SER A 84 -21.62 35.10 -1.90
C SER A 84 -22.24 33.99 -2.77
N ILE A 85 -22.05 34.09 -4.08
CA ILE A 85 -22.39 33.00 -4.98
C ILE A 85 -21.36 31.90 -4.70
N VAL A 86 -21.75 30.95 -3.85
CA VAL A 86 -21.04 29.68 -3.69
C VAL A 86 -21.03 29.04 -5.08
N ALA A 87 -19.92 29.19 -5.79
CA ALA A 87 -19.77 28.62 -7.11
C ALA A 87 -19.73 27.09 -6.97
N LYS A 88 -20.86 26.43 -7.22
CA LYS A 88 -20.95 24.98 -7.24
C LYS A 88 -20.22 24.44 -8.46
N ARG A 89 -19.13 23.70 -8.26
CA ARG A 89 -18.50 22.95 -9.34
C ARG A 89 -19.20 21.60 -9.47
N ARG A 90 -19.59 21.25 -10.70
CA ARG A 90 -20.11 19.92 -11.03
C ARG A 90 -18.95 19.05 -11.50
N ARG A 91 -18.77 17.90 -10.86
CA ARG A 91 -17.83 16.87 -11.31
C ARG A 91 -18.60 15.58 -11.60
N ILE A 92 -18.15 14.85 -12.63
CA ILE A 92 -18.66 13.51 -12.92
C ILE A 92 -17.83 12.51 -12.10
N SER A 93 -18.47 11.73 -11.23
CA SER A 93 -17.84 10.66 -10.45
C SER A 93 -18.74 9.42 -10.39
N THR A 94 -18.34 8.37 -9.68
CA THR A 94 -19.16 7.15 -9.48
C THR A 94 -19.54 7.00 -8.01
N LYS A 95 -20.61 6.23 -7.72
CA LYS A 95 -20.97 5.87 -6.33
C LYS A 95 -19.79 5.21 -5.60
N ALA A 96 -19.00 4.40 -6.31
CA ALA A 96 -17.81 3.76 -5.75
C ALA A 96 -16.71 4.76 -5.38
N ASP A 97 -16.49 5.78 -6.19
CA ASP A 97 -15.47 6.80 -5.95
C ASP A 97 -15.85 7.70 -4.78
N GLU A 98 -17.13 8.12 -4.70
CA GLU A 98 -17.64 8.86 -3.54
C GLU A 98 -17.55 8.02 -2.26
N PHE A 99 -17.96 6.74 -2.31
CA PHE A 99 -17.77 5.83 -1.18
C PHE A 99 -16.30 5.77 -0.74
N LEU A 100 -15.35 5.66 -1.69
CA LEU A 100 -13.93 5.60 -1.36
C LEU A 100 -13.40 6.90 -0.77
N LYS A 101 -13.89 8.06 -1.23
CA LYS A 101 -13.57 9.38 -0.69
C LYS A 101 -14.00 9.46 0.78
N TRP A 102 -15.29 9.24 1.06
CA TRP A 102 -15.85 9.33 2.41
C TRP A 102 -15.30 8.27 3.35
N TYR A 103 -14.97 7.08 2.84
CA TYR A 103 -14.31 6.02 3.63
C TYR A 103 -12.91 6.44 4.11
N ARG A 104 -12.15 7.17 3.28
CA ARG A 104 -10.82 7.67 3.66
C ARG A 104 -10.90 8.84 4.65
N GLU A 105 -11.87 9.72 4.45
CA GLU A 105 -12.08 10.88 5.31
C GLU A 105 -12.59 10.49 6.70
N SER A 106 -13.37 9.41 6.79
CA SER A 106 -13.83 8.83 8.07
C SER A 106 -12.83 7.88 8.73
N TYR A 107 -11.58 7.86 8.27
CA TYR A 107 -10.56 6.97 8.85
C TYR A 107 -10.29 7.32 10.31
N GLY A 108 -10.42 6.33 11.20
CA GLY A 108 -10.20 6.49 12.65
C GLY A 108 -11.46 6.80 13.46
N MET A 109 -12.60 7.04 12.82
CA MET A 109 -13.90 7.09 13.50
C MET A 109 -14.28 5.71 14.05
N ARG A 110 -15.19 5.67 15.02
CA ARG A 110 -15.76 4.38 15.47
C ARG A 110 -16.56 3.75 14.31
N PRO A 111 -16.63 2.41 14.20
CA PRO A 111 -17.29 1.76 13.07
C PRO A 111 -18.75 2.20 12.85
N GLU A 112 -19.49 2.47 13.92
CA GLU A 112 -20.87 2.96 13.89
C GLU A 112 -20.93 4.39 13.34
N ASP A 113 -20.15 5.32 13.93
CA ASP A 113 -20.07 6.72 13.48
C ASP A 113 -19.61 6.83 12.02
N GLN A 114 -18.66 5.98 11.62
CA GLN A 114 -18.16 5.90 10.25
C GLN A 114 -19.27 5.49 9.29
N TYR A 115 -20.06 4.48 9.66
CA TYR A 115 -21.16 3.98 8.84
C TYR A 115 -22.21 5.08 8.60
N ASP A 116 -22.63 5.76 9.68
CA ASP A 116 -23.61 6.83 9.62
C ASP A 116 -23.10 8.05 8.84
N PHE A 117 -21.82 8.40 9.02
CA PHE A 117 -21.18 9.45 8.24
C PHE A 117 -21.22 9.14 6.74
N ILE A 118 -20.80 7.95 6.33
CA ILE A 118 -20.80 7.55 4.91
C ILE A 118 -22.23 7.48 4.37
N ALA A 119 -23.18 6.96 5.15
CA ALA A 119 -24.60 6.90 4.78
C ALA A 119 -25.16 8.30 4.51
N SER A 120 -24.90 9.27 5.41
CA SER A 120 -25.36 10.66 5.25
C SER A 120 -24.82 11.32 3.98
N LYS A 121 -23.55 11.07 3.63
CA LYS A 121 -22.90 11.64 2.44
C LYS A 121 -23.34 10.98 1.14
N LEU A 122 -23.71 9.70 1.18
CA LEU A 122 -24.18 8.97 0.02
C LEU A 122 -25.69 9.12 -0.23
N ALA A 123 -26.48 9.47 0.79
CA ALA A 123 -27.93 9.59 0.71
C ALA A 123 -28.45 10.40 -0.51
N PRO A 124 -27.83 11.53 -0.92
CA PRO A 124 -28.29 12.28 -2.10
C PRO A 124 -28.28 11.50 -3.42
N TYR A 125 -27.50 10.42 -3.51
CA TYR A 125 -27.32 9.62 -4.73
C TYR A 125 -28.26 8.41 -4.82
N PHE A 126 -29.19 8.26 -3.87
CA PHE A 126 -30.13 7.14 -3.80
C PHE A 126 -31.57 7.62 -3.72
N ARG A 127 -32.49 6.90 -4.38
CA ARG A 127 -33.93 7.20 -4.34
C ARG A 127 -34.61 6.66 -3.09
N SER A 128 -34.06 5.60 -2.51
CA SER A 128 -34.61 4.93 -1.34
C SER A 128 -33.51 4.65 -0.32
N GLU A 129 -33.81 4.89 0.94
CA GLU A 129 -32.97 4.56 2.08
C GLU A 129 -32.61 3.05 2.11
N ARG A 130 -33.54 2.18 1.72
CA ARG A 130 -33.28 0.74 1.61
C ARG A 130 -32.22 0.41 0.56
N GLU A 131 -32.18 1.15 -0.54
CA GLU A 131 -31.18 0.96 -1.60
C GLU A 131 -29.80 1.45 -1.14
N LEU A 132 -29.76 2.59 -0.45
CA LEU A 132 -28.57 3.16 0.17
C LEU A 132 -27.90 2.16 1.12
N TYR A 133 -28.62 1.66 2.13
CA TYR A 133 -28.04 0.77 3.14
C TYR A 133 -27.60 -0.57 2.54
N ARG A 134 -28.39 -1.15 1.62
CA ARG A 134 -27.98 -2.37 0.90
C ARG A 134 -26.68 -2.19 0.12
N TYR A 135 -26.53 -1.04 -0.55
CA TYR A 135 -25.31 -0.72 -1.28
C TYR A 135 -24.14 -0.50 -0.32
N LEU A 136 -24.35 0.25 0.77
CA LEU A 136 -23.34 0.55 1.76
C LEU A 136 -22.82 -0.73 2.45
N ASP A 137 -23.72 -1.60 2.92
CA ASP A 137 -23.38 -2.89 3.52
C ASP A 137 -22.49 -3.71 2.58
N TYR A 138 -22.92 -3.84 1.31
CA TYR A 138 -22.15 -4.55 0.30
C TYR A 138 -20.75 -3.96 0.11
N LYS A 139 -20.62 -2.63 0.07
CA LYS A 139 -19.33 -1.95 -0.11
C LYS A 139 -18.42 -2.08 1.12
N MET A 140 -18.97 -1.97 2.31
CA MET A 140 -18.25 -2.20 3.57
C MET A 140 -17.72 -3.63 3.65
N ASP A 141 -18.57 -4.61 3.31
CA ASP A 141 -18.18 -6.02 3.22
C ASP A 141 -17.08 -6.26 2.19
N CYS A 142 -17.19 -5.65 1.01
CA CYS A 142 -16.15 -5.72 -0.02
C CYS A 142 -14.83 -5.14 0.47
N LYS A 143 -14.86 -4.03 1.23
CA LYS A 143 -13.67 -3.42 1.82
C LYS A 143 -13.03 -4.33 2.87
N LYS A 144 -13.81 -4.83 3.82
CA LYS A 144 -13.34 -5.77 4.85
C LYS A 144 -12.71 -7.02 4.23
N ARG A 145 -13.35 -7.61 3.22
CA ARG A 145 -12.80 -8.77 2.49
C ARG A 145 -11.50 -8.44 1.75
N ALA A 146 -11.44 -7.27 1.10
CA ALA A 146 -10.24 -6.82 0.39
C ALA A 146 -9.06 -6.58 1.34
N GLU A 147 -9.32 -5.98 2.50
CA GLU A 147 -8.37 -5.78 3.59
C GLU A 147 -7.82 -7.11 4.11
N ILE A 148 -8.70 -8.02 4.55
CA ILE A 148 -8.31 -9.34 5.05
C ILE A 148 -7.47 -10.08 4.00
N THR A 149 -7.90 -10.06 2.75
CA THR A 149 -7.18 -10.71 1.64
C THR A 149 -5.81 -10.05 1.40
N ARG A 150 -5.70 -8.73 1.54
CA ARG A 150 -4.42 -8.03 1.45
C ARG A 150 -3.52 -8.41 2.63
N ARG A 151 -4.05 -8.44 3.85
CA ARG A 151 -3.33 -8.84 5.06
C ARG A 151 -2.74 -10.23 4.95
N ILE A 152 -3.56 -11.20 4.59
CA ILE A 152 -3.12 -12.59 4.40
C ILE A 152 -2.02 -12.68 3.33
N ARG A 153 -2.15 -11.96 2.21
CA ARG A 153 -1.11 -11.95 1.16
C ARG A 153 0.21 -11.35 1.65
N CYS A 154 0.16 -10.25 2.39
CA CYS A 154 1.35 -9.60 2.94
C CYS A 154 2.04 -10.50 3.97
N LEU A 155 1.26 -11.11 4.86
CA LEU A 155 1.76 -12.05 5.86
C LEU A 155 2.45 -13.25 5.21
N ARG A 156 1.79 -13.90 4.24
CA ARG A 156 2.36 -15.04 3.50
C ARG A 156 3.66 -14.67 2.82
N ARG A 157 3.72 -13.50 2.17
CA ARG A 157 4.96 -13.00 1.53
C ARG A 157 6.05 -12.76 2.55
N ALA A 158 5.72 -12.15 3.69
CA ALA A 158 6.69 -11.82 4.72
C ALA A 158 7.29 -13.08 5.34
N ALA A 159 6.43 -14.03 5.73
CA ALA A 159 6.83 -15.30 6.30
C ALA A 159 7.62 -16.16 5.31
N LEU A 160 7.09 -16.36 4.10
CA LEU A 160 7.72 -17.22 3.08
C LEU A 160 9.10 -16.72 2.63
N HIS A 161 9.32 -15.42 2.66
CA HIS A 161 10.59 -14.82 2.26
C HIS A 161 11.49 -14.42 3.43
N GLY A 162 11.12 -14.77 4.66
CA GLY A 162 11.93 -14.53 5.85
C GLY A 162 12.25 -13.05 6.10
N LEU A 163 11.28 -12.15 5.90
CA LEU A 163 11.52 -10.72 6.18
C LEU A 163 11.77 -10.53 7.68
N SER A 164 12.97 -10.06 8.03
CA SER A 164 13.53 -10.08 9.38
C SER A 164 13.81 -8.69 9.96
N TYR A 165 13.58 -7.62 9.21
CA TYR A 165 13.76 -6.25 9.69
C TYR A 165 12.54 -5.40 9.41
N PHE A 166 12.10 -4.62 10.40
CA PHE A 166 11.21 -3.49 10.20
C PHE A 166 12.04 -2.21 10.09
N ALA A 167 11.91 -1.50 8.99
CA ALA A 167 12.68 -0.30 8.70
C ALA A 167 11.77 0.90 8.46
N THR A 168 12.16 2.05 9.02
CA THR A 168 11.52 3.33 8.76
C THR A 168 12.55 4.30 8.20
N PHE A 169 12.25 4.89 7.05
CA PHE A 169 13.11 5.89 6.39
C PHE A 169 12.44 7.25 6.39
N THR A 170 13.18 8.26 6.83
CA THR A 170 12.73 9.66 6.87
C THR A 170 13.77 10.54 6.21
N TYR A 171 13.35 11.36 5.26
CA TYR A 171 14.29 12.24 4.58
C TYR A 171 14.63 13.48 5.40
N ASP A 172 15.87 13.92 5.26
CA ASP A 172 16.34 15.21 5.73
C ASP A 172 16.23 16.24 4.59
N SER A 173 15.43 17.29 4.81
CA SER A 173 15.21 18.37 3.85
C SER A 173 16.51 19.11 3.50
N LYS A 174 17.55 19.02 4.34
CA LYS A 174 18.88 19.58 4.03
C LYS A 174 19.63 18.77 2.96
N LYS A 175 19.31 17.48 2.81
CA LYS A 175 20.02 16.55 1.92
C LYS A 175 19.30 16.34 0.60
N VAL A 176 17.98 16.14 0.66
CA VAL A 176 17.16 15.79 -0.51
C VAL A 176 15.79 16.45 -0.43
N THR A 177 15.24 16.78 -1.60
CA THR A 177 13.82 17.12 -1.69
C THR A 177 12.96 15.87 -1.61
N GLU A 178 11.69 16.04 -1.29
CA GLU A 178 10.76 14.93 -1.13
C GLU A 178 10.60 14.07 -2.41
N LYS A 179 10.43 14.72 -3.57
CA LYS A 179 10.35 14.03 -4.88
C LYS A 179 11.64 13.24 -5.17
N GLN A 180 12.79 13.80 -4.81
CA GLN A 180 14.08 13.12 -4.95
C GLN A 180 14.19 11.95 -3.97
N PHE A 181 13.71 12.10 -2.74
CA PHE A 181 13.72 11.04 -1.74
C PHE A 181 12.92 9.83 -2.20
N GLU A 182 11.68 10.03 -2.65
CA GLU A 182 10.84 8.94 -3.15
C GLU A 182 11.52 8.16 -4.27
N LYS A 183 12.00 8.87 -5.30
CA LYS A 183 12.66 8.26 -6.46
C LYS A 183 13.96 7.55 -6.07
N ARG A 184 14.83 8.22 -5.30
CA ARG A 184 16.18 7.71 -4.98
C ARG A 184 16.12 6.56 -3.97
N LEU A 185 15.20 6.59 -3.00
CA LEU A 185 15.04 5.49 -2.03
C LEU A 185 14.57 4.22 -2.74
N LEU A 186 13.51 4.29 -3.56
CA LEU A 186 13.02 3.14 -4.31
C LEU A 186 14.07 2.59 -5.29
N THR A 187 14.82 3.49 -5.95
CA THR A 187 15.93 3.09 -6.81
C THR A 187 17.03 2.35 -6.02
N ALA A 188 17.38 2.85 -4.83
CA ALA A 188 18.36 2.20 -3.97
C ALA A 188 17.89 0.81 -3.52
N LEU A 189 16.64 0.69 -3.04
CA LEU A 189 16.06 -0.59 -2.62
C LEU A 189 15.96 -1.59 -3.79
N SER A 190 15.58 -1.12 -4.99
CA SER A 190 15.54 -1.94 -6.20
C SER A 190 16.93 -2.47 -6.60
N ASN A 191 17.95 -1.62 -6.53
CA ASN A 191 19.34 -2.01 -6.78
C ASN A 191 19.86 -3.01 -5.73
N LEU A 192 19.51 -2.82 -4.45
CA LEU A 192 19.85 -3.78 -3.40
C LEU A 192 19.14 -5.12 -3.60
N ALA A 193 17.88 -5.10 -4.03
CA ALA A 193 17.15 -6.33 -4.32
C ALA A 193 17.76 -7.11 -5.49
N SER A 194 18.08 -6.43 -6.59
CA SER A 194 18.64 -7.05 -7.79
C SER A 194 20.10 -7.49 -7.62
N ARG A 195 20.95 -6.69 -6.98
CA ARG A 195 22.40 -6.95 -6.91
C ARG A 195 22.83 -7.70 -5.65
N LYS A 196 22.07 -7.57 -4.56
CA LYS A 196 22.41 -8.12 -3.25
C LYS A 196 21.38 -9.09 -2.70
N GLY A 197 20.32 -9.41 -3.46
CA GLY A 197 19.30 -10.38 -3.05
C GLY A 197 18.39 -9.89 -1.93
N TRP A 198 18.36 -8.59 -1.64
CA TRP A 198 17.43 -8.04 -0.65
C TRP A 198 15.99 -8.28 -1.10
N LYS A 199 15.08 -8.42 -0.13
CA LYS A 199 13.64 -8.39 -0.40
C LYS A 199 13.01 -7.34 0.49
N TYR A 200 12.00 -6.66 -0.02
CA TYR A 200 11.33 -5.61 0.74
C TYR A 200 9.85 -5.53 0.38
N MET A 201 9.06 -5.14 1.38
CA MET A 201 7.65 -4.83 1.24
C MET A 201 7.34 -3.61 2.09
N GLY A 202 6.87 -2.52 1.50
CA GLY A 202 6.66 -1.26 2.21
C GLY A 202 5.59 -0.36 1.64
N THR A 203 5.37 0.76 2.32
CA THR A 203 4.41 1.80 1.94
C THR A 203 4.93 3.17 2.33
N TRP A 204 4.49 4.18 1.57
CA TRP A 204 4.65 5.58 1.93
C TRP A 204 3.61 5.97 2.98
N GLU A 205 4.01 6.84 3.91
CA GLU A 205 3.13 7.46 4.89
C GLU A 205 3.48 8.95 5.05
N ARG A 206 2.49 9.75 5.42
CA ARG A 206 2.67 11.11 5.93
C ARG A 206 2.49 11.10 7.43
N GLY A 207 3.52 11.52 8.17
CA GLY A 207 3.45 11.61 9.63
C GLY A 207 2.41 12.65 10.07
N GLU A 208 1.69 12.36 11.15
CA GLU A 208 0.58 13.20 11.66
C GLU A 208 1.05 14.60 12.06
N ASP A 209 2.16 14.69 12.80
CA ASP A 209 2.58 15.96 13.41
C ASP A 209 3.44 16.85 12.51
N THR A 210 4.17 16.25 11.55
CA THR A 210 5.16 16.97 10.75
C THR A 210 4.86 16.95 9.26
N ALA A 211 3.83 16.21 8.83
CA ALA A 211 3.47 15.98 7.42
C ALA A 211 4.64 15.49 6.53
N ARG A 212 5.74 15.04 7.14
CA ARG A 212 6.92 14.55 6.42
C ARG A 212 6.62 13.20 5.78
N LEU A 213 7.19 13.00 4.61
CA LEU A 213 7.12 11.72 3.90
C LEU A 213 8.05 10.69 4.57
N HIS A 214 7.45 9.59 5.01
CA HIS A 214 8.14 8.43 5.56
C HIS A 214 7.92 7.21 4.68
N PHE A 215 8.91 6.33 4.62
CA PHE A 215 8.74 5.00 4.04
C PHE A 215 8.89 3.94 5.12
N HIS A 216 7.83 3.16 5.36
CA HIS A 216 7.88 2.00 6.23
C HIS A 216 8.05 0.75 5.38
N ALA A 217 8.97 -0.13 5.75
CA ALA A 217 9.25 -1.35 5.02
C ALA A 217 9.60 -2.50 5.94
N ILE A 218 9.21 -3.70 5.53
CA ILE A 218 9.71 -4.95 6.09
C ILE A 218 10.73 -5.51 5.09
N LEU A 219 11.93 -5.85 5.56
CA LEU A 219 13.08 -6.19 4.75
C LEU A 219 13.61 -7.57 5.10
N TYR A 220 14.09 -8.30 4.09
CA TYR A 220 15.03 -9.39 4.23
C TYR A 220 16.37 -8.94 3.68
N ILE A 221 17.41 -9.12 4.47
CA ILE A 221 18.79 -8.77 4.14
C ILE A 221 19.58 -10.08 4.25
N PRO A 222 20.13 -10.61 3.16
CA PRO A 222 20.97 -11.80 3.23
C PRO A 222 22.20 -11.56 4.10
N GLU A 223 22.70 -12.63 4.71
CA GLU A 223 23.95 -12.63 5.47
C GLU A 223 25.10 -12.05 4.64
N ASP A 224 25.93 -11.22 5.25
CA ASP A 224 27.05 -10.49 4.61
C ASP A 224 26.70 -9.57 3.42
N LYS A 225 25.40 -9.36 3.14
CA LYS A 225 24.93 -8.46 2.07
C LYS A 225 24.38 -7.14 2.60
N MET A 226 24.59 -6.83 3.88
CA MET A 226 24.30 -5.52 4.45
C MET A 226 25.09 -4.43 3.70
N THR A 227 24.45 -3.29 3.45
CA THR A 227 25.12 -2.13 2.85
C THR A 227 25.21 -1.04 3.89
N GLY A 228 26.39 -0.46 4.09
CA GLY A 228 26.66 0.38 5.26
C GLY A 228 26.87 -0.45 6.51
N LYS A 229 26.93 0.23 7.66
CA LYS A 229 27.07 -0.37 8.99
C LYS A 229 25.81 -0.09 9.80
N MET A 230 25.47 -1.03 10.68
CA MET A 230 24.39 -0.85 11.66
C MET A 230 25.01 -0.26 12.93
N GLU A 231 24.56 0.92 13.32
CA GLU A 231 25.03 1.63 14.51
C GLU A 231 23.88 1.81 15.49
N GLN A 232 24.13 1.49 16.76
CA GLN A 232 23.18 1.80 17.82
C GLN A 232 23.34 3.26 18.21
N LYS A 233 22.24 4.00 18.17
CA LYS A 233 22.17 5.39 18.61
C LYS A 233 21.18 5.52 19.73
N ARG A 234 21.46 6.46 20.63
CA ARG A 234 20.61 6.78 21.77
C ARG A 234 20.24 8.25 21.70
N GLU A 235 18.95 8.54 21.68
CA GLU A 235 18.45 9.91 21.65
C GLU A 235 17.31 10.10 22.65
N TYR A 236 17.06 11.34 23.03
CA TYR A 236 15.92 11.67 23.87
C TYR A 236 14.66 11.83 23.00
N ASP A 237 13.69 10.95 23.20
CA ASP A 237 12.38 11.06 22.54
C ASP A 237 11.49 11.99 23.38
N VAL A 238 11.23 13.18 22.86
CA VAL A 238 10.41 14.22 23.53
C VAL A 238 8.97 13.74 23.75
N LYS A 239 8.44 12.89 22.86
CA LYS A 239 7.06 12.39 22.97
C LYS A 239 6.96 11.35 24.08
N LYS A 240 7.92 10.42 24.14
CA LYS A 240 7.97 9.39 25.19
C LYS A 240 8.63 9.89 26.48
N LYS A 241 9.16 11.12 26.47
CA LYS A 241 9.89 11.78 27.56
C LYS A 241 11.01 10.90 28.15
N ARG A 242 11.69 10.11 27.31
CA ARG A 242 12.73 9.16 27.74
C ARG A 242 13.81 8.96 26.69
N MET A 243 14.97 8.48 27.10
CA MET A 243 16.01 8.03 26.17
C MET A 243 15.53 6.77 25.44
N VAL A 244 15.60 6.78 24.12
CA VAL A 244 15.25 5.66 23.24
C VAL A 244 16.50 5.26 22.45
N GLU A 245 16.77 3.97 22.45
CA GLU A 245 17.81 3.37 21.62
C GLU A 245 17.19 2.87 20.31
N TYR A 246 17.88 3.13 19.21
CA TYR A 246 17.48 2.64 17.90
C TYR A 246 18.73 2.27 17.09
N THR A 247 18.55 1.32 16.17
CA THR A 247 19.61 0.95 15.24
C THR A 247 19.42 1.71 13.94
N GLU A 248 20.46 2.41 13.50
CA GLU A 248 20.49 3.17 12.25
C GLU A 248 21.50 2.54 11.28
N ASN A 249 21.21 2.61 9.98
CA ASN A 249 22.13 2.21 8.93
C ASN A 249 22.82 3.42 8.30
N THR A 250 24.16 3.40 8.28
CA THR A 250 24.97 4.54 7.79
C THR A 250 24.74 4.87 6.32
N PHE A 251 24.56 3.87 5.45
CA PHE A 251 24.36 4.09 4.01
C PHE A 251 23.09 4.91 3.72
N PHE A 252 22.00 4.62 4.44
CA PHE A 252 20.76 5.37 4.30
C PHE A 252 20.83 6.72 5.02
N GLN A 253 21.53 6.78 6.15
CA GLN A 253 21.75 8.00 6.92
C GLN A 253 22.44 9.06 6.05
N ASP A 254 23.56 8.69 5.43
CA ASP A 254 24.38 9.60 4.64
C ASP A 254 23.58 10.19 3.46
N ARG A 255 22.79 9.34 2.79
CA ARG A 255 22.12 9.68 1.52
C ARG A 255 20.77 10.35 1.68
N PHE A 256 20.00 9.96 2.69
CA PHE A 256 18.59 10.35 2.80
C PHE A 256 18.31 11.09 4.09
N GLY A 257 18.92 10.66 5.20
CA GLY A 257 18.61 11.16 6.52
C GLY A 257 18.22 10.04 7.47
N ARG A 258 17.46 10.37 8.51
CA ARG A 258 17.19 9.47 9.62
C ARG A 258 16.56 8.16 9.15
N ASN A 259 17.10 7.06 9.65
CA ASN A 259 16.47 5.75 9.47
C ASN A 259 16.55 4.92 10.75
N SER A 260 15.61 4.00 10.91
CA SER A 260 15.61 3.03 12.00
C SER A 260 15.39 1.63 11.45
N PHE A 261 16.05 0.67 12.06
CA PHE A 261 15.95 -0.75 11.77
C PHE A 261 15.69 -1.51 13.08
N GLU A 262 14.59 -2.24 13.12
CA GLU A 262 14.19 -3.09 14.22
C GLU A 262 14.20 -4.54 13.74
N VAL A 263 14.77 -5.45 14.54
CA VAL A 263 14.80 -6.87 14.19
C VAL A 263 13.43 -7.48 14.48
N ILE A 264 12.94 -8.26 13.52
CA ILE A 264 11.76 -9.11 13.67
C ILE A 264 12.30 -10.49 14.00
N ASP A 265 12.00 -10.99 15.19
CA ASP A 265 12.53 -12.24 15.75
C ASP A 265 12.06 -13.53 15.01
N GLY A 266 11.31 -13.38 13.92
CA GLY A 266 10.81 -14.48 13.10
C GLY A 266 9.54 -15.14 13.64
N THR A 267 9.07 -14.75 14.83
CA THR A 267 7.83 -15.28 15.40
C THR A 267 6.62 -14.82 14.59
N ALA A 268 5.59 -15.67 14.44
CA ALA A 268 4.33 -15.31 13.79
C ALA A 268 3.73 -13.99 14.33
N LEU A 269 3.88 -13.74 15.65
CA LEU A 269 3.39 -12.53 16.30
C LEU A 269 4.11 -11.26 15.84
N THR A 270 5.44 -11.28 15.75
CA THR A 270 6.22 -10.10 15.38
C THR A 270 6.08 -9.79 13.89
N ILE A 271 6.10 -10.82 13.04
CA ILE A 271 5.80 -10.67 11.61
C ILE A 271 4.38 -10.14 11.41
N GLY A 272 3.40 -10.72 12.13
CA GLY A 272 2.00 -10.29 12.08
C GLY A 272 1.81 -8.83 12.52
N THR A 273 2.54 -8.40 13.54
CA THR A 273 2.52 -7.01 14.05
C THR A 273 3.14 -6.05 13.03
N ALA A 274 4.32 -6.36 12.50
CA ALA A 274 4.99 -5.56 11.47
C ALA A 274 4.13 -5.43 10.20
N VAL A 275 3.51 -6.53 9.75
CA VAL A 275 2.60 -6.54 8.59
C VAL A 275 1.35 -5.70 8.87
N SER A 276 0.77 -5.81 10.06
CA SER A 276 -0.40 -5.00 10.45
C SER A 276 -0.06 -3.51 10.48
N TYR A 277 1.15 -3.16 10.91
CA TYR A 277 1.64 -1.78 10.89
C TYR A 277 1.78 -1.22 9.47
N ILE A 278 2.31 -2.00 8.52
CA ILE A 278 2.34 -1.60 7.09
C ILE A 278 0.93 -1.41 6.51
N ILE A 279 0.00 -2.31 6.86
CA ILE A 279 -1.38 -2.28 6.32
C ILE A 279 -2.15 -1.08 6.85
N LYS A 280 -1.99 -0.75 8.14
CA LYS A 280 -2.57 0.45 8.77
C LYS A 280 -2.29 1.71 7.92
N TYR A 281 -1.05 1.85 7.44
CA TYR A 281 -0.68 3.02 6.63
C TYR A 281 -1.14 2.97 5.19
N ILE A 282 -1.32 1.79 4.63
CA ILE A 282 -1.98 1.63 3.32
C ILE A 282 -3.44 2.08 3.40
N GLU A 283 -4.13 1.78 4.50
CA GLU A 283 -5.51 2.19 4.72
C GLU A 283 -5.63 3.70 4.91
N LYS A 284 -4.81 4.26 5.81
CA LYS A 284 -4.79 5.70 6.10
C LYS A 284 -4.46 6.55 4.87
N SER A 285 -3.39 6.19 4.14
CA SER A 285 -2.92 6.99 3.00
C SER A 285 -3.63 6.65 1.68
N GLY A 286 -4.40 5.55 1.63
CA GLY A 286 -4.87 4.98 0.36
C GLY A 286 -3.74 4.51 -0.57
N GLY A 287 -2.51 4.40 -0.04
CA GLY A 287 -1.30 4.06 -0.78
C GLY A 287 -1.31 2.66 -1.37
N ARG A 288 -0.27 2.35 -2.14
CA ARG A 288 -0.04 1.01 -2.68
C ARG A 288 1.12 0.37 -1.95
N ILE A 289 1.01 -0.94 -1.72
CA ILE A 289 2.13 -1.72 -1.23
C ILE A 289 3.18 -1.85 -2.33
N ILE A 290 4.42 -1.50 -2.01
CA ILE A 290 5.56 -1.60 -2.90
C ILE A 290 6.35 -2.82 -2.47
N CYS A 291 6.54 -3.77 -3.39
CA CYS A 291 7.28 -5.00 -3.13
C CYS A 291 8.46 -5.13 -4.09
N SER A 292 9.55 -5.70 -3.60
CA SER A 292 10.63 -6.19 -4.45
C SER A 292 10.14 -7.26 -5.45
N ARG A 293 10.82 -7.36 -6.60
CA ARG A 293 10.50 -8.35 -7.63
C ARG A 293 10.75 -9.76 -7.08
N GLY A 294 9.88 -10.71 -7.45
CA GLY A 294 10.02 -12.12 -7.05
C GLY A 294 9.37 -12.48 -5.72
N MET A 295 8.71 -11.53 -5.04
CA MET A 295 7.95 -11.80 -3.81
C MET A 295 6.61 -12.49 -4.11
N LYS A 296 6.65 -13.81 -4.25
CA LYS A 296 5.50 -14.67 -4.54
C LYS A 296 4.81 -15.10 -3.25
N THR A 297 3.58 -15.61 -3.37
CA THR A 297 2.73 -15.96 -2.22
C THR A 297 2.77 -17.44 -1.88
N PHE A 298 3.12 -18.30 -2.85
CA PHE A 298 3.09 -19.74 -2.70
C PHE A 298 4.32 -20.38 -3.35
N ILE A 299 4.67 -21.55 -2.86
CA ILE A 299 5.53 -22.53 -3.50
C ILE A 299 4.62 -23.51 -4.25
N GLU A 300 4.93 -23.86 -5.49
CA GLU A 300 4.30 -24.97 -6.19
C GLU A 300 5.20 -26.20 -6.07
N THR A 301 4.74 -27.23 -5.37
CA THR A 301 5.51 -28.46 -5.10
C THR A 301 4.59 -29.66 -4.98
N ASP A 302 5.14 -30.85 -5.23
CA ASP A 302 4.52 -32.10 -4.79
C ASP A 302 4.69 -32.24 -3.27
N VAL A 303 3.75 -32.93 -2.62
CA VAL A 303 3.72 -33.14 -1.16
C VAL A 303 3.47 -34.61 -0.86
N ASP A 304 4.36 -35.25 -0.12
CA ASP A 304 4.20 -36.64 0.29
C ASP A 304 3.15 -36.77 1.40
N ASN A 305 2.47 -37.92 1.49
CA ASN A 305 1.48 -38.15 2.55
C ASN A 305 2.11 -38.18 3.96
N LYS A 306 3.39 -38.55 4.08
CA LYS A 306 4.13 -38.55 5.35
C LYS A 306 4.43 -37.13 5.87
N ASP A 307 4.46 -36.15 4.97
CA ASP A 307 4.75 -34.75 5.29
C ASP A 307 3.49 -34.01 5.75
N VAL A 308 2.32 -34.66 5.69
CA VAL A 308 1.04 -34.10 6.09
C VAL A 308 0.76 -34.47 7.54
N VAL A 309 0.56 -33.46 8.38
CA VAL A 309 0.15 -33.62 9.78
C VAL A 309 -1.33 -33.98 9.83
N THR A 310 -2.18 -33.10 9.28
CA THR A 310 -3.63 -33.25 9.30
C THR A 310 -4.30 -32.29 8.30
N ARG A 311 -5.61 -32.41 8.14
CA ARG A 311 -6.41 -31.43 7.42
C ARG A 311 -6.53 -30.15 8.23
N LEU A 312 -6.55 -28.99 7.57
CA LEU A 312 -6.71 -27.71 8.26
C LEU A 312 -8.08 -27.60 8.95
N ARG A 313 -9.13 -28.19 8.36
CA ARG A 313 -10.48 -28.30 8.93
C ARG A 313 -11.03 -29.67 8.56
N GLU A 314 -11.89 -30.24 9.40
CA GLU A 314 -12.50 -31.56 9.16
C GLU A 314 -13.27 -31.60 7.83
N ASP A 315 -14.05 -30.55 7.56
CA ASP A 315 -14.87 -30.40 6.35
C ASP A 315 -14.12 -29.84 5.12
N ASP A 316 -12.83 -29.46 5.26
CA ASP A 316 -12.03 -28.89 4.16
C ASP A 316 -11.01 -29.92 3.66
N ASP A 317 -11.36 -30.60 2.57
CA ASP A 317 -10.50 -31.59 1.91
C ASP A 317 -9.41 -30.96 1.02
N LYS A 318 -9.35 -29.61 0.95
CA LYS A 318 -8.44 -28.89 0.06
C LYS A 318 -7.18 -28.42 0.76
N LYS A 319 -7.20 -28.26 2.09
CA LYS A 319 -6.09 -27.67 2.85
C LYS A 319 -5.54 -28.60 3.90
N TYR A 320 -4.23 -28.69 3.95
CA TYR A 320 -3.49 -29.60 4.82
C TYR A 320 -2.37 -28.86 5.53
N ILE A 321 -2.19 -29.15 6.82
CA ILE A 321 -1.06 -28.67 7.61
C ILE A 321 0.11 -29.63 7.36
N LEU A 322 1.29 -29.07 7.08
CA LEU A 322 2.51 -29.82 6.83
C LEU A 322 3.44 -29.77 8.04
N PHE A 323 4.34 -30.76 8.15
CA PHE A 323 5.47 -30.71 9.07
C PHE A 323 6.47 -29.62 8.65
N ASP A 324 7.21 -29.08 9.62
CA ASP A 324 8.17 -27.99 9.38
C ASP A 324 9.39 -28.42 8.54
N ASP A 325 9.64 -29.73 8.41
CA ASP A 325 10.72 -30.34 7.64
C ASP A 325 10.23 -31.01 6.34
N PHE A 326 9.03 -30.66 5.86
CA PHE A 326 8.49 -31.24 4.63
C PHE A 326 9.43 -31.08 3.43
N LYS A 327 9.35 -32.03 2.49
CA LYS A 327 10.22 -32.06 1.31
C LYS A 327 9.64 -31.22 0.18
N VAL A 328 10.51 -30.48 -0.50
CA VAL A 328 10.18 -29.67 -1.67
C VAL A 328 10.67 -30.36 -2.93
N TYR A 329 9.81 -30.38 -3.95
CA TYR A 329 10.05 -31.02 -5.24
C TYR A 329 9.93 -30.00 -6.38
N LEU A 330 10.76 -30.18 -7.40
CA LEU A 330 10.70 -29.45 -8.66
C LEU A 330 10.64 -30.45 -9.82
N ASP A 331 9.56 -30.43 -10.58
CA ASP A 331 9.35 -31.31 -11.74
C ASP A 331 9.61 -32.81 -11.47
N GLY A 332 9.25 -33.26 -10.26
CA GLY A 332 9.41 -34.65 -9.80
C GLY A 332 10.76 -34.97 -9.13
N GLN A 333 11.72 -34.03 -9.13
CA GLN A 333 12.99 -34.17 -8.43
C GLN A 333 12.92 -33.57 -7.02
N GLU A 334 13.38 -34.32 -6.01
CA GLU A 334 13.51 -33.83 -4.63
C GLU A 334 14.63 -32.79 -4.55
N LEU A 335 14.30 -31.58 -4.09
CA LEU A 335 15.29 -30.53 -3.80
C LEU A 335 15.84 -30.64 -2.37
N GLY A 336 15.05 -31.18 -1.44
CA GLY A 336 15.40 -31.34 -0.03
C GLY A 336 14.31 -30.80 0.91
N THR A 337 14.63 -30.66 2.18
CA THR A 337 13.72 -30.11 3.20
C THR A 337 13.52 -28.61 3.03
N VAL A 338 12.36 -28.10 3.45
CA VAL A 338 12.06 -26.68 3.34
C VAL A 338 13.05 -25.82 4.13
N THR A 339 13.91 -25.12 3.40
CA THR A 339 14.92 -24.19 3.95
C THR A 339 15.03 -22.97 3.06
N PRO A 340 15.53 -21.82 3.56
CA PRO A 340 15.71 -20.62 2.73
C PRO A 340 16.52 -20.87 1.44
N GLY A 341 17.51 -21.77 1.48
CA GLY A 341 18.29 -22.18 0.33
C GLY A 341 17.45 -22.96 -0.70
N VAL A 342 16.68 -23.96 -0.25
CA VAL A 342 15.79 -24.74 -1.14
C VAL A 342 14.71 -23.85 -1.75
N LEU A 343 14.15 -22.91 -0.98
CA LEU A 343 13.14 -21.96 -1.45
C LEU A 343 13.65 -21.01 -2.55
N ALA A 344 14.97 -20.80 -2.64
CA ALA A 344 15.56 -20.01 -3.72
C ALA A 344 15.52 -20.73 -5.08
N CYS A 345 15.53 -22.08 -5.06
CA CYS A 345 15.45 -22.93 -6.25
C CYS A 345 14.03 -23.43 -6.56
N ALA A 346 13.13 -23.37 -5.57
CA ALA A 346 11.77 -23.85 -5.70
C ALA A 346 10.94 -23.04 -6.72
N LYS A 347 9.90 -23.68 -7.28
CA LYS A 347 8.96 -23.02 -8.18
C LYS A 347 7.99 -22.14 -7.38
N MET A 348 8.08 -20.82 -7.55
CA MET A 348 7.29 -19.85 -6.80
C MET A 348 6.14 -19.27 -7.62
N VAL A 349 4.92 -19.30 -7.08
CA VAL A 349 3.69 -18.87 -7.76
C VAL A 349 2.85 -17.90 -6.93
N ASN A 350 1.93 -17.20 -7.60
CA ASN A 350 1.06 -16.21 -6.97
C ASN A 350 -0.26 -16.78 -6.46
#